data_AF-A0A0C1RLS2-F1
#
_entry.id   AF-A0A0C1RLS2-F1
#
_cell.length_a   1.000
_cell.length_b   1.000
_cell.length_c   1.000
_cell.angle_alpha   90.00
_cell.angle_beta   90.00
_cell.angle_gamma   90.00
#
_symmetry.space_group_name_H-M   'P 1'
#
loop_
_entity.id
_entity.type
_entity.pdbx_description
1 polymer ?
#
loop_
_entity_poly.entity_id
_entity_poly.type
_entity_poly.pdbx_seq_one_letter_code
_entity_poly.pdbx_strand_id
1 'polypeptide(L)'
;MPTKNPFSSALEVAKVFENDSALRDRLRSDPDPMGVINEVTRQVAVKYEKTNDPVLYRVAVGVLGALAILAATGSLGLAAFGIDAPEVLVSLGSAAVGALVGLFAPSPASSSQ
;
A
#
# COMPACT_ATOMS: atom_id res chain seq x y z
N MET A 1 -0.11 20.05 -3.68
CA MET A 1 1.35 19.88 -3.46
C MET A 1 1.51 18.93 -2.28
N PRO A 2 1.89 17.65 -2.47
CA PRO A 2 2.04 16.73 -1.36
C PRO A 2 3.39 16.96 -0.67
N THR A 3 3.35 17.29 0.62
CA THR A 3 4.52 17.45 1.49
C THR A 3 5.14 16.08 1.76
N LYS A 4 6.37 15.83 1.28
CA LYS A 4 7.14 14.62 1.61
C LYS A 4 7.44 14.65 3.12
N ASN A 5 6.80 13.79 3.91
CA ASN A 5 7.03 13.71 5.34
C ASN A 5 8.42 13.09 5.60
N PRO A 6 9.35 13.80 6.27
CA PRO A 6 10.74 13.34 6.43
C PRO A 6 10.87 12.08 7.30
N PHE A 7 9.86 11.79 8.13
CA PHE A 7 9.88 10.66 9.07
C PHE A 7 9.63 9.30 8.40
N SER A 8 8.87 9.23 7.28
CA SER A 8 8.63 7.97 6.58
C SER A 8 9.89 7.45 5.91
N SER A 9 10.67 8.36 5.31
CA SER A 9 11.97 8.03 4.71
C SER A 9 12.96 7.53 5.74
N ALA A 10 13.00 8.11 6.94
CA ALA A 10 13.91 7.70 8.00
C ALA A 10 13.61 6.28 8.52
N LEU A 11 12.33 5.93 8.69
CA LEU A 11 11.89 4.61 9.13
C LEU A 11 12.24 3.52 8.10
N GLU A 12 12.19 3.86 6.83
CA GLU A 12 12.42 2.95 5.71
C GLU A 12 13.90 2.71 5.46
N VAL A 13 14.69 3.77 5.57
CA VAL A 13 16.15 3.69 5.63
C VAL A 13 16.56 2.80 6.81
N ALA A 14 15.94 2.95 7.99
CA ALA A 14 16.19 2.07 9.12
C ALA A 14 15.84 0.59 8.84
N LYS A 15 14.72 0.29 8.17
CA LYS A 15 14.37 -1.08 7.75
C LYS A 15 15.32 -1.69 6.72
N VAL A 16 15.86 -0.88 5.80
CA VAL A 16 16.86 -1.33 4.82
C VAL A 16 18.18 -1.65 5.53
N PHE A 17 18.60 -0.79 6.47
CA PHE A 17 19.72 -1.10 7.36
C PHE A 17 19.44 -2.30 8.27
N GLU A 18 18.17 -2.62 8.54
CA GLU A 18 17.80 -3.77 9.36
C GLU A 18 17.98 -5.10 8.63
N ASN A 19 17.66 -5.12 7.33
CA ASN A 19 17.71 -6.31 6.48
C ASN A 19 19.07 -6.57 5.83
N ASP A 20 19.96 -5.56 5.75
CA ASP A 20 21.24 -5.67 5.06
C ASP A 20 22.43 -5.54 6.03
N SER A 21 23.01 -6.68 6.42
CA SER A 21 24.16 -6.74 7.34
C SER A 21 25.40 -6.06 6.77
N ALA A 22 25.58 -6.06 5.45
CA ALA A 22 26.72 -5.41 4.80
C ALA A 22 26.66 -3.89 4.93
N LEU A 23 25.46 -3.29 4.92
CA LEU A 23 25.30 -1.85 5.15
C LEU A 23 25.55 -1.47 6.61
N ARG A 24 25.24 -2.34 7.57
CA ARG A 24 25.58 -2.13 8.99
C ARG A 24 27.08 -2.16 9.24
N ASP A 25 27.77 -3.11 8.60
CA ASP A 25 29.22 -3.24 8.72
C ASP A 25 29.94 -2.05 8.08
N ARG A 26 29.42 -1.53 6.95
CA ARG A 26 29.90 -0.30 6.32
C ARG A 26 29.62 0.94 7.17
N LEU A 27 28.43 1.07 7.74
CA LEU A 27 28.09 2.19 8.62
C LEU A 27 28.95 2.21 9.91
N ARG A 28 29.35 1.05 10.42
CA ARG A 28 30.26 0.94 11.57
C ARG A 28 31.73 1.17 11.22
N SER A 29 32.13 0.97 9.98
CA SER A 29 33.54 0.99 9.57
C SER A 29 33.95 2.27 8.84
N ASP A 30 33.01 3.08 8.34
CA ASP A 30 33.29 4.33 7.63
C ASP A 30 33.51 5.53 8.59
N PRO A 31 34.45 6.45 8.31
CA PRO A 31 34.65 7.66 9.08
C PRO A 31 33.58 8.75 8.85
N ASP A 32 32.72 8.60 7.83
CA ASP A 32 31.57 9.49 7.57
C ASP A 32 30.24 8.71 7.44
N PRO A 33 29.61 8.38 8.58
CA PRO A 33 28.35 7.63 8.60
C PRO A 33 27.18 8.40 7.96
N MET A 34 27.27 9.73 7.87
CA MET A 34 26.21 10.56 7.30
C MET A 34 26.18 10.47 5.77
N GLY A 35 27.34 10.27 5.12
CA GLY A 35 27.43 10.04 3.68
C GLY A 35 26.70 8.77 3.22
N VAL A 36 26.85 7.68 3.99
CA VAL A 36 26.19 6.38 3.70
C VAL A 36 24.68 6.47 3.87
N ILE A 37 24.21 7.15 4.94
CA ILE A 37 22.78 7.36 5.17
C ILE A 37 22.15 8.20 4.05
N ASN A 38 22.85 9.24 3.58
CA ASN A 38 22.34 10.10 2.51
C ASN A 38 22.22 9.34 1.17
N GLU A 39 23.18 8.48 0.86
CA GLU A 39 23.15 7.64 -0.34
C GLU A 39 22.00 6.61 -0.29
N VAL A 40 21.81 5.92 0.84
CA VAL A 40 20.69 5.00 1.03
C VAL A 40 19.35 5.74 0.99
N THR A 41 19.25 6.90 1.63
CA THR A 41 18.05 7.75 1.59
C THR A 41 17.71 8.16 0.16
N ARG A 42 18.71 8.47 -0.67
CA ARG A 42 18.54 8.81 -2.09
C ARG A 42 18.06 7.61 -2.90
N GLN A 43 18.65 6.43 -2.70
CA GLN A 43 18.24 5.22 -3.41
C GLN A 43 16.81 4.78 -3.04
N VAL A 44 16.45 4.90 -1.77
CA VAL A 44 15.08 4.69 -1.29
C VAL A 44 14.16 5.72 -1.94
N ALA A 45 14.43 7.02 -1.84
CA ALA A 45 13.58 8.07 -2.43
C ALA A 45 13.30 7.86 -3.93
N VAL A 46 14.30 7.45 -4.71
CA VAL A 46 14.15 7.14 -6.15
C VAL A 46 13.25 5.92 -6.38
N LYS A 47 13.32 4.90 -5.51
CA LYS A 47 12.49 3.70 -5.61
C LYS A 47 11.02 3.97 -5.28
N TYR A 48 10.75 4.86 -4.32
CA TYR A 48 9.38 5.20 -3.90
C TYR A 48 8.67 6.20 -4.81
N GLU A 49 9.42 7.02 -5.56
CA GLU A 49 8.82 7.91 -6.58
C GLU A 49 8.14 7.12 -7.71
N LYS A 50 8.51 5.84 -7.90
CA LYS A 50 7.90 4.92 -8.87
C LYS A 50 6.61 4.24 -8.37
N THR A 51 6.25 4.38 -7.09
CA THR A 51 5.08 3.71 -6.50
C THR A 51 3.78 4.45 -6.74
N ASN A 52 3.83 5.73 -7.12
CA ASN A 52 2.64 6.52 -7.44
C ASN A 52 2.24 6.35 -8.91
N ASP A 53 2.20 5.09 -9.39
CA ASP A 53 1.79 4.79 -10.76
C ASP A 53 0.26 4.88 -10.86
N PRO A 54 -0.29 5.91 -11.52
CA PRO A 54 -1.74 6.11 -11.62
C PRO A 54 -2.42 4.95 -12.36
N VAL A 55 -1.67 4.16 -13.14
CA VAL A 55 -2.19 2.98 -13.83
C VAL A 55 -2.54 1.88 -12.83
N LEU A 56 -1.68 1.61 -11.85
CA LEU A 56 -1.91 0.57 -10.84
C LEU A 56 -3.14 0.90 -9.99
N TYR A 57 -3.27 2.16 -9.59
CA TYR A 57 -4.44 2.66 -8.88
C TYR A 57 -5.72 2.51 -9.72
N ARG A 58 -5.72 2.89 -11.00
CA ARG A 58 -6.88 2.73 -11.89
C ARG A 58 -7.27 1.27 -12.09
N VAL A 59 -6.29 0.38 -12.25
CA VAL A 59 -6.54 -1.06 -12.40
C VAL A 59 -7.12 -1.66 -11.12
N ALA A 60 -6.54 -1.34 -9.96
CA ALA A 60 -7.04 -1.81 -8.67
C ALA A 60 -8.49 -1.38 -8.44
N VAL A 61 -8.79 -0.09 -8.58
CA VAL A 61 -10.15 0.44 -8.41
C VAL A 61 -11.12 -0.15 -9.43
N GLY A 62 -10.69 -0.31 -10.70
CA GLY A 62 -11.52 -0.90 -11.75
C GLY A 62 -11.87 -2.36 -11.47
N VAL A 63 -10.89 -3.19 -11.07
CA VAL A 63 -11.10 -4.62 -10.78
C VAL A 63 -11.91 -4.83 -9.52
N LEU A 64 -11.58 -4.13 -8.43
CA LEU A 64 -12.34 -4.26 -7.17
C LEU A 64 -13.76 -3.71 -7.31
N GLY A 65 -13.94 -2.60 -8.03
CA GLY A 65 -15.26 -2.03 -8.32
C GLY A 65 -16.10 -2.96 -9.20
N ALA A 66 -15.52 -3.53 -10.25
CA ALA A 66 -16.20 -4.50 -11.11
C ALA A 66 -16.62 -5.75 -10.32
N LEU A 67 -15.74 -6.29 -9.48
CA LEU A 67 -16.05 -7.42 -8.60
C LEU A 67 -17.21 -7.12 -7.64
N ALA A 68 -17.22 -5.94 -7.03
CA ALA A 68 -18.31 -5.52 -6.15
C ALA A 68 -19.65 -5.40 -6.89
N ILE A 69 -19.65 -4.81 -8.10
CA ILE A 69 -20.85 -4.68 -8.94
C ILE A 69 -21.34 -6.06 -9.40
N LEU A 70 -20.44 -6.94 -9.83
CA LEU A 70 -20.78 -8.31 -10.24
C LEU A 70 -21.31 -9.13 -9.07
N ALA A 71 -20.74 -9.01 -7.88
CA ALA A 71 -21.24 -9.67 -6.69
C ALA A 71 -22.65 -9.18 -6.33
N ALA A 72 -22.88 -7.86 -6.34
CA ALA A 72 -24.17 -7.27 -6.02
C ALA A 72 -25.27 -7.58 -7.06
N THR A 73 -24.96 -7.41 -8.35
CA THR A 73 -25.91 -7.71 -9.43
C THR A 73 -26.12 -9.21 -9.60
N GLY A 74 -25.08 -10.02 -9.41
CA GLY A 74 -25.16 -11.48 -9.38
C GLY A 74 -26.03 -12.00 -8.23
N SER A 75 -25.85 -11.48 -7.01
CA SER A 75 -26.68 -11.87 -5.87
C SER A 75 -28.13 -11.45 -6.05
N LEU A 76 -28.36 -10.25 -6.60
CA LEU A 76 -29.71 -9.74 -6.84
C LEU A 76 -30.43 -10.52 -7.95
N GLY A 77 -29.69 -10.89 -9.00
CA GLY A 77 -30.20 -11.76 -10.06
C GLY A 77 -30.57 -13.14 -9.54
N LEU A 78 -29.70 -13.77 -8.73
CA LEU A 78 -29.98 -15.09 -8.14
C LEU A 78 -31.22 -15.06 -7.22
N ALA A 79 -31.35 -14.01 -6.41
CA ALA A 79 -32.53 -13.81 -5.56
C ALA A 79 -33.82 -13.68 -6.38
N ALA A 80 -33.78 -13.06 -7.56
CA ALA A 80 -34.93 -12.96 -8.46
C ALA A 80 -35.35 -14.32 -9.05
N PHE A 81 -34.44 -15.28 -9.14
CA PHE A 81 -34.74 -16.67 -9.52
C PHE A 81 -35.15 -17.56 -8.34
N GLY A 82 -35.27 -16.99 -7.13
CA GLY A 82 -35.61 -17.75 -5.92
C GLY A 82 -34.51 -18.68 -5.44
N ILE A 83 -33.27 -18.45 -5.90
CA ILE A 83 -32.08 -19.19 -5.47
C ILE A 83 -31.37 -18.34 -4.43
N ASP A 84 -31.07 -18.93 -3.27
CA ASP A 84 -30.32 -18.24 -2.22
C ASP A 84 -28.96 -17.78 -2.75
N ALA A 85 -28.62 -16.53 -2.45
CA ALA A 85 -27.34 -15.97 -2.85
C ALA A 85 -26.21 -16.73 -2.13
N PRO A 86 -25.24 -17.30 -2.87
CA PRO A 86 -24.15 -18.04 -2.26
C PRO A 86 -23.34 -17.13 -1.34
N GLU A 87 -23.12 -17.58 -0.12
CA GLU A 87 -22.42 -16.84 0.93
C GLU A 87 -21.01 -16.40 0.50
N VAL A 88 -20.36 -17.23 -0.34
CA VAL A 88 -19.06 -16.93 -0.96
C VAL A 88 -19.13 -15.66 -1.81
N LEU A 89 -20.20 -15.46 -2.60
CA LEU A 89 -20.36 -14.30 -3.48
C LEU A 89 -20.53 -13.00 -2.66
N VAL A 90 -21.31 -13.06 -1.57
CA VAL A 90 -21.48 -11.93 -0.65
C VAL A 90 -20.17 -11.62 0.06
N SER A 91 -19.47 -12.64 0.56
CA SER A 91 -18.17 -12.46 1.24
C SER A 91 -17.11 -11.84 0.33
N LEU A 92 -17.09 -12.22 -0.95
CA LEU A 92 -16.19 -11.66 -1.95
C LEU A 92 -16.49 -10.19 -2.22
N GLY A 93 -17.77 -9.82 -2.34
CA GLY A 93 -18.20 -8.44 -2.47
C GLY A 93 -17.80 -7.58 -1.27
N SER A 94 -18.03 -8.07 -0.05
CA SER A 94 -17.65 -7.37 1.19
C SER A 94 -16.13 -7.21 1.33
N ALA A 95 -15.35 -8.22 0.95
CA ALA A 95 -13.90 -8.15 0.94
C ALA A 95 -13.38 -7.12 -0.08
N ALA A 96 -13.95 -7.07 -1.28
CA ALA A 96 -13.61 -6.09 -2.29
C ALA A 96 -13.91 -4.65 -1.82
N VAL A 97 -15.08 -4.42 -1.21
CA VAL A 97 -15.42 -3.10 -0.64
C VAL A 97 -14.47 -2.74 0.52
N GLY A 98 -14.17 -3.69 1.40
CA GLY A 98 -13.21 -3.49 2.50
C GLY A 98 -11.80 -3.14 2.00
N ALA A 99 -11.34 -3.80 0.94
CA ALA A 99 -10.04 -3.51 0.32
C ALA A 99 -10.03 -2.14 -0.39
N LEU A 100 -11.14 -1.72 -1.01
CA LEU A 100 -11.28 -0.35 -1.53
C LEU A 100 -11.19 0.66 -0.38
N VAL A 101 -11.97 0.49 0.68
CA VAL A 101 -11.90 1.38 1.85
C VAL A 101 -10.49 1.39 2.44
N GLY A 102 -9.81 0.26 2.52
CA GLY A 102 -8.42 0.17 2.96
C GLY A 102 -7.43 0.91 2.07
N LEU A 103 -7.62 0.87 0.74
CA LEU A 103 -6.79 1.61 -0.23
C LEU A 103 -7.01 3.12 -0.14
N PHE A 104 -8.24 3.53 0.17
CA PHE A 104 -8.64 4.94 0.28
C PHE A 104 -8.57 5.49 1.70
N ALA A 105 -8.31 4.65 2.69
CA ALA A 105 -8.21 5.07 4.07
C ALA A 105 -7.05 6.08 4.18
N PRO A 106 -7.28 7.27 4.76
CA PRO A 106 -6.20 8.18 5.04
C PRO A 106 -5.22 7.43 5.96
N SER A 107 -3.98 7.23 5.49
CA SER A 107 -2.91 6.71 6.33
C SER A 107 -2.92 7.52 7.61
N PRO A 108 -2.99 6.91 8.81
CA PRO A 108 -3.02 7.63 10.06
C PRO A 108 -1.74 8.46 10.15
N ALA A 109 -1.86 9.74 9.77
CA ALA A 109 -0.92 10.75 10.15
C ALA A 109 -1.04 10.79 11.67
N SER A 110 -0.01 10.29 12.33
CA SER A 110 0.13 10.30 13.77
C SER A 110 -0.14 11.72 14.28
N SER A 111 -1.37 11.98 14.70
CA SER A 111 -1.70 13.07 15.60
C SER A 111 -1.17 12.68 16.98
N SER A 112 0.16 12.60 17.10
CA SER A 112 0.80 12.68 18.40
C SER A 112 0.93 14.16 18.70
N GLN A 113 0.03 14.59 19.56
CA GLN A 113 0.14 15.75 20.42
C GLN A 113 1.50 15.79 21.13
#